data_AF-A0AAU2AZC4-F1
#
_entry.id   AF-A0AAU2AZC4-F1
#
_cell.length_a   1.000
_cell.length_b   1.000
_cell.length_c   1.000
_cell.angle_alpha   90.00
_cell.angle_beta   90.00
_cell.angle_gamma   90.00
#
_symmetry.space_group_name_H-M   'P 1'
#
loop_
_entity.id
_entity.type
_entity.pdbx_description
1 polymer ?
#
loop_
_entity_poly.entity_id
_entity_poly.type
_entity_poly.pdbx_seq_one_letter_code
_entity_poly.pdbx_strand_id
1 'polypeptide(L)'
;MSNPSYWVYEGSRRRPGELASDPALLPDNASPLYRPPPSAARPPAVEGIDHAAYSLATADPSDFPGLFRQHISGHLGAVERLHDLLSAAATWCLDHDARQYRDELESLANRLSDLGEELHLVNDSLRRELSGRGERMAAAMSRSPALTARSPLPAASPTAGPENIAAAVSPAGQRRIR
;
A
#
# COMPACT_ATOMS: atom_id res chain seq x y z
N MET A 1 -62.94 -12.88 15.17
CA MET A 1 -62.54 -13.78 16.28
C MET A 1 -62.39 -15.18 15.71
N SER A 2 -61.15 -15.61 15.44
CA SER A 2 -60.83 -17.02 15.12
C SER A 2 -59.42 -17.33 15.63
N ASN A 3 -59.35 -18.42 16.37
CA ASN A 3 -58.24 -18.94 17.17
C ASN A 3 -57.35 -19.85 16.29
N PRO A 4 -56.00 -19.83 16.41
CA PRO A 4 -55.16 -20.71 15.60
C PRO A 4 -55.17 -22.16 16.09
N SER A 5 -55.27 -23.08 15.13
CA SER A 5 -55.24 -24.53 15.31
C SER A 5 -53.89 -25.02 15.86
N TYR A 6 -53.94 -25.70 17.01
CA TYR A 6 -52.86 -26.50 17.56
C TYR A 6 -52.84 -27.86 16.85
N TRP A 7 -51.71 -28.28 16.28
CA TRP A 7 -51.49 -29.69 15.96
C TRP A 7 -50.82 -30.37 17.16
N VAL A 8 -51.53 -31.37 17.70
CA VAL A 8 -51.10 -32.29 18.75
C VAL A 8 -50.30 -33.42 18.10
N TYR A 9 -49.09 -33.69 18.58
CA TYR A 9 -48.27 -34.84 18.18
C TYR A 9 -48.47 -35.97 19.20
N GLU A 10 -49.15 -37.05 18.80
CA GLU A 10 -49.36 -38.23 19.63
C GLU A 10 -48.94 -39.52 18.89
N GLY A 11 -48.15 -40.35 19.57
CA GLY A 11 -47.80 -41.73 19.17
C GLY A 11 -46.37 -41.87 18.62
N SER A 12 -45.47 -42.70 19.18
CA SER A 12 -45.71 -44.05 19.68
C SER A 12 -44.67 -44.51 20.72
N ARG A 13 -45.20 -44.75 21.92
CA ARG A 13 -44.97 -45.86 22.88
C ARG A 13 -43.69 -46.71 22.72
N ARG A 14 -42.81 -46.63 23.73
CA ARG A 14 -41.83 -47.67 24.08
C ARG A 14 -42.54 -48.86 24.76
N ARG A 15 -42.06 -50.09 24.51
CA ARG A 15 -42.26 -51.24 25.42
C ARG A 15 -40.90 -51.74 25.97
N PRO A 16 -40.88 -52.23 27.23
CA PRO A 16 -39.68 -52.71 27.91
C PRO A 16 -39.55 -54.24 27.89
N GLY A 17 -38.31 -54.74 27.82
CA GLY A 17 -37.89 -56.06 28.32
C GLY A 17 -37.65 -57.16 27.28
N GLU A 18 -36.53 -57.87 27.48
CA GLU A 18 -36.05 -59.13 26.85
C GLU A 18 -35.32 -59.03 25.50
N LEU A 19 -34.19 -59.69 25.22
CA LEU A 19 -33.09 -60.32 25.98
C LEU A 19 -32.12 -60.83 24.88
N ALA A 20 -30.81 -60.66 25.09
CA ALA A 20 -29.71 -61.42 24.48
C ALA A 20 -29.36 -61.22 22.98
N SER A 21 -28.07 -61.52 22.71
CA SER A 21 -27.29 -61.47 21.46
C SER A 21 -26.61 -60.12 21.19
N ASP A 22 -25.32 -59.97 20.92
CA ASP A 22 -24.13 -60.84 20.78
C ASP A 22 -23.00 -59.83 20.44
N PRO A 23 -21.79 -59.87 21.05
CA PRO A 23 -20.76 -58.89 20.77
C PRO A 23 -19.92 -59.30 19.55
N ALA A 24 -20.30 -58.88 18.35
CA ALA A 24 -19.40 -58.86 17.21
C ALA A 24 -19.92 -57.94 16.11
N LEU A 25 -18.98 -57.41 15.32
CA LEU A 25 -19.14 -56.60 14.11
C LEU A 25 -19.05 -55.08 14.32
N LEU A 26 -17.82 -54.66 14.61
CA LEU A 26 -17.21 -53.51 13.92
C LEU A 26 -17.45 -53.62 12.41
N PRO A 27 -17.94 -52.57 11.75
CA PRO A 27 -17.57 -52.29 10.38
C PRO A 27 -16.38 -51.32 10.37
N ASP A 28 -15.22 -51.88 10.03
CA ASP A 28 -14.04 -51.17 9.55
C ASP A 28 -14.36 -50.57 8.16
N ASN A 29 -14.94 -49.37 8.16
CA ASN A 29 -15.18 -48.60 6.94
C ASN A 29 -14.53 -47.23 7.09
N ALA A 30 -13.22 -47.20 6.87
CA ALA A 30 -12.45 -45.98 6.66
C ALA A 30 -13.16 -45.05 5.66
N SER A 31 -13.66 -43.91 6.13
CA SER A 31 -13.89 -42.76 5.26
C SER A 31 -12.60 -41.97 5.15
N PRO A 32 -11.96 -41.88 3.97
CA PRO A 32 -10.81 -41.02 3.79
C PRO A 32 -11.28 -39.56 3.83
N LEU A 33 -10.66 -38.79 4.72
CA LEU A 33 -10.17 -37.44 4.42
C LEU A 33 -11.19 -36.49 3.77
N TYR A 34 -12.10 -35.93 4.57
CA TYR A 34 -12.34 -34.49 4.46
C TYR A 34 -11.48 -33.80 5.51
N ARG A 35 -10.18 -33.73 5.23
CA ARG A 35 -9.36 -32.68 5.84
C ARG A 35 -9.80 -31.41 5.10
N PRO A 36 -10.49 -30.45 5.73
CA PRO A 36 -10.62 -29.15 5.09
C PRO A 36 -9.20 -28.72 4.70
N PRO A 37 -8.98 -28.11 3.52
CA PRO A 37 -7.70 -27.48 3.27
C PRO A 37 -7.40 -26.62 4.51
N PRO A 38 -6.13 -26.53 4.99
CA PRO A 38 -5.81 -25.42 5.85
C PRO A 38 -6.22 -24.21 5.01
N SER A 39 -7.37 -23.62 5.37
CA SER A 39 -7.80 -22.34 4.86
C SER A 39 -6.57 -21.51 5.14
N ALA A 40 -5.77 -21.24 4.10
CA ALA A 40 -4.54 -20.50 4.20
C ALA A 40 -4.99 -19.26 4.95
N ALA A 41 -4.63 -19.22 6.24
CA ALA A 41 -5.24 -18.32 7.19
C ALA A 41 -5.06 -16.97 6.55
N ARG A 42 -6.15 -16.42 6.00
CA ARG A 42 -6.12 -15.12 5.37
C ARG A 42 -5.66 -14.25 6.53
N PRO A 43 -4.45 -13.67 6.46
CA PRO A 43 -3.94 -12.94 7.62
C PRO A 43 -5.04 -11.95 8.00
N PRO A 44 -5.41 -11.84 9.30
CA PRO A 44 -6.36 -10.84 9.73
C PRO A 44 -5.93 -9.53 9.10
N ALA A 45 -6.87 -8.80 8.48
CA ALA A 45 -6.56 -7.56 7.76
C ALA A 45 -5.77 -6.54 8.62
N VAL A 46 -5.80 -6.72 9.95
CA VAL A 46 -4.99 -6.02 10.96
C VAL A 46 -3.48 -6.32 10.84
N GLU A 47 -3.06 -7.57 10.65
CA GLU A 47 -1.65 -7.91 10.36
C GLU A 47 -1.17 -7.31 9.03
N GLY A 48 -2.09 -7.10 8.08
CA GLY A 48 -1.78 -6.51 6.78
C GLY A 48 -1.37 -5.04 6.85
N ILE A 49 -2.00 -4.24 7.72
CA ILE A 49 -1.68 -2.81 7.87
C ILE A 49 -0.37 -2.63 8.63
N ASP A 50 -0.17 -3.37 9.72
CA ASP A 50 1.08 -3.29 10.50
C ASP A 50 2.28 -3.75 9.67
N HIS A 51 2.11 -4.82 8.89
CA HIS A 51 3.13 -5.27 7.93
C HIS A 51 3.40 -4.22 6.84
N ALA A 52 2.36 -3.60 6.28
CA ALA A 52 2.52 -2.54 5.27
C ALA A 52 3.28 -1.34 5.85
N ALA A 53 2.93 -0.89 7.06
CA ALA A 53 3.62 0.20 7.74
C ALA A 53 5.09 -0.14 8.01
N TYR A 54 5.38 -1.35 8.51
CA TYR A 54 6.75 -1.81 8.73
C TYR A 54 7.55 -1.92 7.43
N SER A 55 6.95 -2.48 6.37
CA SER A 55 7.59 -2.60 5.05
C SER A 55 7.90 -1.23 4.45
N LEU A 56 7.04 -0.24 4.65
CA LEU A 56 7.29 1.13 4.18
C LEU A 56 8.36 1.83 5.02
N ALA A 57 8.38 1.61 6.34
CA ALA A 57 9.36 2.21 7.24
C ALA A 57 10.79 1.70 7.00
N THR A 58 10.93 0.48 6.48
CA THR A 58 12.21 -0.18 6.21
C THR A 58 12.61 -0.16 4.73
N ALA A 59 11.78 0.42 3.86
CA ALA A 59 12.04 0.49 2.43
C ALA A 59 13.21 1.41 2.09
N ASP A 60 14.03 1.00 1.12
CA ASP A 60 15.00 1.88 0.50
C ASP A 60 14.28 3.06 -0.21
N PRO A 61 14.90 4.27 -0.25
CA PRO A 61 14.27 5.43 -0.89
C PRO A 61 13.89 5.23 -2.36
N SER A 62 14.59 4.35 -3.09
CA SER A 62 14.27 3.99 -4.47
C SER A 62 13.01 3.13 -4.60
N ASP A 63 12.74 2.31 -3.60
CA ASP A 63 11.70 1.27 -3.64
C ASP A 63 10.41 1.74 -2.97
N PHE A 64 10.53 2.69 -2.03
CA PHE A 64 9.42 3.28 -1.29
C PHE A 64 8.24 3.71 -2.18
N PRO A 65 8.41 4.44 -3.30
CA PRO A 65 7.27 4.85 -4.13
C PRO A 65 6.51 3.66 -4.73
N GLY A 66 7.23 2.59 -5.09
CA GLY A 66 6.64 1.37 -5.64
C GLY A 66 5.85 0.58 -4.59
N LEU A 67 6.44 0.38 -3.41
CA LEU A 67 5.81 -0.31 -2.28
C LEU A 67 4.60 0.45 -1.77
N PHE A 68 4.71 1.78 -1.64
CA PHE A 68 3.59 2.63 -1.22
C PHE A 68 2.41 2.47 -2.17
N ARG A 69 2.64 2.57 -3.49
CA ARG A 69 1.60 2.39 -4.49
C ARG A 69 0.94 1.02 -4.38
N GLN A 70 1.74 -0.04 -4.25
CA GLN A 70 1.23 -1.40 -4.13
C GLN A 70 0.30 -1.56 -2.93
N HIS A 71 0.72 -1.08 -1.75
CA HIS A 71 -0.09 -1.18 -0.54
C HIS A 71 -1.39 -0.37 -0.64
N ILE A 72 -1.34 0.89 -1.06
CA ILE A 72 -2.56 1.70 -1.18
C ILE A 72 -3.51 1.14 -2.24
N SER A 73 -3.02 0.69 -3.40
CA SER A 73 -3.87 0.02 -4.40
C SER A 73 -4.51 -1.25 -3.86
N GLY A 74 -3.79 -2.02 -3.03
CA GLY A 74 -4.34 -3.19 -2.34
C GLY A 74 -5.47 -2.84 -1.37
N HIS A 75 -5.33 -1.75 -0.62
CA HIS A 75 -6.35 -1.24 0.30
C HIS A 75 -7.56 -0.66 -0.45
N LEU A 76 -7.37 0.08 -1.53
CA LEU A 76 -8.46 0.55 -2.41
C LEU A 76 -9.29 -0.64 -2.92
N GLY A 77 -8.64 -1.66 -3.47
CA GLY A 77 -9.35 -2.87 -3.90
C GLY A 77 -10.01 -3.66 -2.75
N ALA A 78 -9.55 -3.49 -1.51
CA ALA A 78 -10.23 -4.07 -0.35
C ALA A 78 -11.50 -3.30 0.04
N VAL A 79 -11.47 -1.97 -0.07
CA VAL A 79 -12.64 -1.10 0.13
C VAL A 79 -13.70 -1.38 -0.93
N GLU A 80 -13.31 -1.45 -2.22
CA GLU A 80 -14.22 -1.80 -3.33
C GLU A 80 -14.90 -3.16 -3.11
N ARG A 81 -14.13 -4.20 -2.77
CA ARG A 81 -14.70 -5.53 -2.49
C ARG A 81 -15.66 -5.53 -1.29
N LEU A 82 -15.41 -4.70 -0.28
CA LEU A 82 -16.30 -4.58 0.87
C LEU A 82 -17.59 -3.84 0.49
N HIS A 83 -17.49 -2.77 -0.30
CA HIS A 83 -18.64 -2.08 -0.90
C HIS A 83 -19.53 -3.07 -1.68
N ASP A 84 -18.92 -3.88 -2.56
CA ASP A 84 -19.67 -4.84 -3.38
C ASP A 84 -20.37 -5.90 -2.52
N LEU A 85 -19.70 -6.38 -1.48
CA LEU A 85 -20.28 -7.33 -0.53
C LEU A 85 -21.50 -6.74 0.19
N LEU A 86 -21.38 -5.51 0.69
CA LEU A 86 -22.49 -4.84 1.38
C LEU A 86 -23.65 -4.55 0.44
N SER A 87 -23.38 -4.13 -0.79
CA SER A 87 -24.39 -3.90 -1.82
C SER A 87 -25.14 -5.18 -2.20
N ALA A 88 -24.40 -6.29 -2.34
CA ALA A 88 -24.99 -7.61 -2.59
C ALA A 88 -25.85 -8.06 -1.39
N ALA A 89 -25.39 -7.83 -0.16
CA ALA A 89 -26.14 -8.15 1.05
C ALA A 89 -27.42 -7.30 1.19
N ALA A 90 -27.36 -6.00 0.88
CA ALA A 90 -28.53 -5.12 0.86
C ALA A 90 -29.57 -5.59 -0.17
N THR A 91 -29.12 -5.99 -1.36
CA THR A 91 -29.97 -6.58 -2.41
C THR A 91 -30.63 -7.87 -1.91
N TRP A 92 -29.87 -8.76 -1.27
CA TRP A 92 -30.42 -9.97 -0.67
C TRP A 92 -31.49 -9.64 0.38
N CYS A 93 -31.29 -8.62 1.22
CA CYS A 93 -32.28 -8.18 2.20
C CYS A 93 -33.58 -7.66 1.55
N LEU A 94 -33.49 -6.98 0.41
CA LEU A 94 -34.64 -6.56 -0.38
C LEU A 94 -35.49 -7.77 -0.81
N ASP A 95 -34.82 -8.80 -1.35
CA ASP A 95 -35.48 -10.00 -1.88
C ASP A 95 -36.14 -10.85 -0.78
N HIS A 96 -35.69 -10.74 0.47
CA HIS A 96 -36.14 -11.52 1.62
C HIS A 96 -36.97 -10.71 2.64
N ASP A 97 -37.45 -9.52 2.26
CA ASP A 97 -38.24 -8.59 3.07
C ASP A 97 -37.58 -8.21 4.42
N ALA A 98 -36.25 -8.27 4.48
CA ALA A 98 -35.44 -7.96 5.65
C ALA A 98 -35.05 -6.47 5.70
N ARG A 99 -36.06 -5.59 5.56
CA ARG A 99 -35.88 -4.15 5.28
C ARG A 99 -35.03 -3.40 6.31
N GLN A 100 -35.15 -3.77 7.58
CA GLN A 100 -34.38 -3.16 8.68
C GLN A 100 -32.86 -3.25 8.49
N TYR A 101 -32.36 -4.32 7.85
CA TYR A 101 -30.93 -4.50 7.59
C TYR A 101 -30.51 -3.88 6.27
N ARG A 102 -31.43 -3.78 5.31
CA ARG A 102 -31.14 -3.19 3.99
C ARG A 102 -30.63 -1.76 4.13
N ASP A 103 -31.39 -0.91 4.82
CA ASP A 103 -31.08 0.53 4.89
C ASP A 103 -29.73 0.78 5.58
N GLU A 104 -29.40 -0.02 6.60
CA GLU A 104 -28.10 0.02 7.28
C GLU A 104 -26.96 -0.42 6.35
N LEU A 105 -27.13 -1.52 5.62
CA LEU A 105 -26.12 -2.03 4.68
C LEU A 105 -25.91 -1.10 3.50
N GLU A 106 -26.98 -0.49 2.97
CA GLU A 106 -26.93 0.48 1.87
C GLU A 106 -26.23 1.77 2.32
N SER A 107 -26.52 2.25 3.54
CA SER A 107 -25.80 3.38 4.14
C SER A 107 -24.30 3.09 4.33
N LEU A 108 -23.95 1.88 4.79
CA LEU A 108 -22.55 1.49 4.93
C LEU A 108 -21.84 1.35 3.57
N ALA A 109 -22.51 0.81 2.55
CA ALA A 109 -21.97 0.73 1.20
C ALA A 109 -21.66 2.14 0.65
N ASN A 110 -22.60 3.07 0.74
CA ASN A 110 -22.40 4.45 0.29
C ASN A 110 -21.19 5.12 0.97
N ARG A 111 -21.06 4.96 2.29
CA ARG A 111 -19.90 5.49 3.04
C ARG A 111 -18.57 4.88 2.60
N LEU A 112 -18.55 3.61 2.18
CA LEU A 112 -17.34 3.00 1.63
C LEU A 112 -17.02 3.50 0.23
N SER A 113 -18.04 3.83 -0.57
CA SER A 113 -17.84 4.48 -1.88
C SER A 113 -17.17 5.84 -1.68
N ASP A 114 -17.71 6.68 -0.78
CA ASP A 114 -17.14 7.99 -0.47
C ASP A 114 -15.68 7.88 0.01
N LEU A 115 -15.42 6.94 0.93
CA LEU A 115 -14.06 6.68 1.42
C LEU A 115 -13.11 6.20 0.30
N GLY A 116 -13.60 5.34 -0.59
CA GLY A 116 -12.86 4.84 -1.74
C GLY A 116 -12.42 5.97 -2.67
N GLU A 117 -13.32 6.91 -2.95
CA GLU A 117 -13.04 8.10 -3.76
C GLU A 117 -12.00 9.02 -3.08
N GLU A 118 -12.15 9.30 -1.79
CA GLU A 118 -11.18 10.09 -1.03
C GLU A 118 -9.79 9.46 -1.04
N LEU A 119 -9.71 8.14 -0.79
CA LEU A 119 -8.45 7.41 -0.83
C LEU A 119 -7.81 7.43 -2.23
N HIS A 120 -8.62 7.37 -3.28
CA HIS A 120 -8.14 7.46 -4.65
C HIS A 120 -7.53 8.83 -4.94
N LEU A 121 -8.21 9.91 -4.53
CA LEU A 121 -7.72 11.28 -4.69
C LEU A 121 -6.42 11.52 -3.91
N VAL A 122 -6.33 11.03 -2.67
CA VAL A 122 -5.11 11.10 -1.86
C VAL A 122 -3.96 10.37 -2.53
N ASN A 123 -4.20 9.16 -3.05
CA ASN A 123 -3.17 8.39 -3.78
C ASN A 123 -2.67 9.18 -4.99
N ASP A 124 -3.57 9.72 -5.80
CA ASP A 124 -3.22 10.48 -7.00
C ASP A 124 -2.49 11.78 -6.71
N SER A 125 -2.85 12.48 -5.62
CA SER A 125 -2.13 13.66 -5.15
C SER A 125 -0.70 13.27 -4.76
N LEU A 126 -0.55 12.26 -3.90
CA LEU A 126 0.76 11.84 -3.40
C LEU A 126 1.66 11.32 -4.54
N ARG A 127 1.10 10.58 -5.50
CA ARG A 127 1.81 10.09 -6.68
C ARG A 127 2.44 11.23 -7.48
N ARG A 128 1.67 12.30 -7.72
CA ARG A 128 2.16 13.49 -8.42
C ARG A 128 3.26 14.20 -7.63
N GLU A 129 3.10 14.33 -6.32
CA GLU A 129 4.12 14.95 -5.46
C GLU A 129 5.44 14.17 -5.43
N LEU A 130 5.38 12.85 -5.26
CA LEU A 130 6.56 11.99 -5.24
C LEU A 130 7.29 12.01 -6.58
N SER A 131 6.54 11.92 -7.68
CA SER A 131 7.12 11.98 -9.04
C SER A 131 7.79 13.34 -9.29
N GLY A 132 7.10 14.45 -8.98
CA GLY A 132 7.65 15.79 -9.15
C GLY A 132 8.83 16.12 -8.23
N ARG A 133 8.94 15.46 -7.07
CA ARG A 133 10.14 15.57 -6.22
C ARG A 133 11.30 14.76 -6.78
N GLY A 134 11.05 13.55 -7.27
CA GLY A 134 12.04 12.70 -7.93
C GLY A 134 12.66 13.37 -9.16
N GLU A 135 11.83 13.93 -10.04
CA GLU A 135 12.28 14.67 -11.23
C GLU A 135 13.15 15.87 -10.87
N ARG A 136 12.77 16.65 -9.85
CA ARG A 136 13.57 17.79 -9.37
C ARG A 136 14.92 17.35 -8.82
N MET A 137 14.98 16.25 -8.09
CA MET A 137 16.24 15.68 -7.60
C MET A 137 17.12 15.18 -8.74
N ALA A 138 16.55 14.45 -9.70
CA ALA A 138 17.28 13.97 -10.87
C ALA A 138 17.82 15.14 -11.73
N ALA A 139 17.02 16.19 -11.92
CA ALA A 139 17.45 17.40 -12.61
C ALA A 139 18.56 18.14 -11.87
N ALA A 140 18.51 18.21 -10.53
CA ALA A 140 19.59 18.80 -9.72
C ALA A 140 20.89 18.00 -9.83
N MET A 141 20.83 16.67 -9.77
CA MET A 141 22.00 15.79 -9.94
C MET A 141 22.61 15.91 -11.35
N SER A 142 21.77 16.00 -12.38
CA SER A 142 22.21 16.15 -13.77
C SER A 142 22.84 17.52 -14.06
N ARG A 143 22.52 18.54 -13.24
CA ARG A 143 23.09 19.89 -13.33
C ARG A 143 24.39 20.06 -12.55
N SER A 144 24.79 19.11 -11.72
CA SER A 144 26.11 19.12 -11.09
C SER A 144 27.17 18.84 -12.17
N PRO A 145 27.98 19.83 -12.58
CA PRO A 145 29.09 19.56 -13.46
C PRO A 145 30.10 18.77 -12.62
N ALA A 146 30.53 17.61 -13.11
CA ALA A 146 31.84 17.12 -12.74
C ALA A 146 32.82 18.28 -12.99
N LEU A 147 33.31 18.86 -11.90
CA LEU A 147 34.34 19.90 -11.92
C LEU A 147 35.61 19.19 -12.35
N THR A 148 35.70 18.88 -13.64
CA THR A 148 36.91 18.38 -14.29
C THR A 148 37.99 19.40 -13.99
N ALA A 149 38.89 18.99 -13.10
CA ALA A 149 40.11 19.68 -12.77
C ALA A 149 40.89 19.95 -14.06
N ARG A 150 40.70 21.12 -14.65
CA ARG A 150 41.65 21.69 -15.60
C ARG A 150 42.32 22.86 -14.88
N SER A 151 43.19 22.47 -13.95
CA SER A 151 44.20 23.37 -13.39
C SER A 151 45.16 23.73 -14.52
N PRO A 152 45.30 25.01 -14.93
CA PRO A 152 46.46 25.43 -15.70
C PRO A 152 47.65 25.43 -14.76
N LEU A 153 48.68 24.63 -15.08
CA LEU A 153 49.99 24.69 -14.43
C LEU A 153 50.48 26.15 -14.34
N PRO A 154 51.08 26.58 -13.22
CA PRO A 154 51.81 27.84 -13.17
C PRO A 154 53.06 27.71 -14.06
N ALA A 155 53.17 28.56 -15.08
CA ALA A 155 54.36 28.67 -15.89
C ALA A 155 55.52 29.14 -14.99
N ALA A 156 56.57 28.32 -14.94
CA ALA A 156 57.79 28.59 -14.22
C ALA A 156 58.48 29.86 -14.74
N SER A 157 58.93 30.70 -13.81
CA SER A 157 59.85 31.80 -14.04
C SER A 157 61.18 31.29 -14.61
N PRO A 158 61.74 31.90 -15.66
CA PRO A 158 63.16 31.76 -15.97
C PRO A 158 63.97 32.86 -15.28
N THR A 159 64.82 32.44 -14.36
CA THR A 159 65.97 33.17 -13.81
C THR A 159 67.15 33.12 -14.79
N ALA A 160 67.90 34.23 -14.86
CA ALA A 160 69.27 34.47 -15.37
C ALA A 160 69.29 35.56 -16.46
N GLY A 161 70.11 36.63 -16.42
CA GLY A 161 71.23 37.00 -15.56
C GLY A 161 71.55 38.50 -15.71
N PRO A 162 72.63 38.99 -15.08
CA PRO A 162 72.95 40.41 -15.02
C PRO A 162 73.80 40.84 -16.21
N GLU A 163 73.53 42.00 -16.80
CA GLU A 163 74.60 42.85 -17.35
C GLU A 163 74.10 44.28 -17.62
N ASN A 164 74.96 45.18 -17.20
CA ASN A 164 74.85 46.62 -17.12
C ASN A 164 75.48 47.20 -18.41
N ILE A 165 74.88 48.22 -19.02
CA ILE A 165 75.53 49.39 -19.66
C ILE A 165 74.45 50.25 -20.36
N ALA A 166 74.22 51.40 -19.74
CA ALA A 166 74.17 52.77 -20.26
C ALA A 166 73.34 53.22 -21.50
N ALA A 167 72.91 54.47 -21.34
CA ALA A 167 72.55 55.50 -22.33
C ALA A 167 71.11 55.44 -22.87
N ALA A 168 70.19 56.19 -22.28
CA ALA A 168 69.96 57.64 -22.47
C ALA A 168 68.90 57.89 -23.55
N VAL A 169 67.80 58.54 -23.14
CA VAL A 169 67.22 59.76 -23.72
C VAL A 169 65.85 59.98 -23.06
N SER A 170 65.80 60.98 -22.18
CA SER A 170 64.60 61.76 -21.86
C SER A 170 64.39 62.76 -23.02
N PRO A 171 63.18 63.31 -23.28
CA PRO A 171 62.55 64.19 -22.28
C PRO A 171 61.00 64.36 -22.30
N ALA A 172 60.55 64.96 -21.19
CA ALA A 172 59.54 66.03 -21.08
C ALA A 172 58.02 65.75 -21.22
N GLY A 173 57.27 66.29 -20.24
CA GLY A 173 55.84 66.65 -20.37
C GLY A 173 54.96 66.26 -19.17
N GLN A 174 55.22 66.72 -17.93
CA GLN A 174 54.63 67.91 -17.28
C GLN A 174 53.12 67.86 -16.89
N ARG A 175 52.87 68.30 -15.63
CA ARG A 175 51.63 68.73 -14.92
C ARG A 175 50.93 67.63 -14.07
N ARG A 176 51.15 67.60 -12.73
CA ARG A 176 50.57 68.42 -11.63
C ARG A 176 49.02 68.39 -11.60
N ILE A 177 48.28 68.29 -10.48
CA ILE A 177 48.47 68.13 -9.03
C ILE A 177 47.03 67.92 -8.47
N ARG A 178 46.91 67.15 -7.37
CA ARG A 178 45.84 67.06 -6.36
C ARG A 178 44.43 66.63 -6.78
#